data_AF-A0A2G4HDP4-F1
#
_entry.id   AF-A0A2G4HDP4-F1
#
_cell.length_a   1.000
_cell.length_b   1.000
_cell.length_c   1.000
_cell.angle_alpha   90.00
_cell.angle_beta   90.00
_cell.angle_gamma   90.00
#
_symmetry.space_group_name_H-M   'P 1'
#
loop_
_entity.id
_entity.type
_entity.pdbx_description
1 polymer ?
#
loop_
_entity_poly.entity_id
_entity_poly.type
_entity_poly.pdbx_seq_one_letter_code
_entity_poly.pdbx_strand_id
1 'polypeptide(L)'
;MKNFWFAAFAALVLVGCEATFVDPPAPMEERNIVLRHFFYFKNKLIDTNEVFALDLSGTQIRFKNVEIGMGFYHFENHLGDTVFPVKGDSSDFVLTTTSSLFGGYTPIYKIPTGTYSGRHFWRIGLDSAQNAIPTNSWSPESAMNRLARPNGGYNAVVIEGWWKLPSDTTRDKPYKPFKYTISSEALNELLDYQSQFTVRKGRDVNIIVLVKVNLLLEGADPAVVDAVDVDPSNPLFFPLLPSFRLNLLKAYQIQL
;
A
#
# COMPACT_ATOMS: atom_id res chain seq x y z
N MET A 1 19.07 79.59 -16.10
CA MET A 1 17.90 80.43 -15.80
C MET A 1 16.65 79.56 -15.90
N LYS A 2 15.92 79.46 -14.78
CA LYS A 2 14.44 79.40 -14.64
C LYS A 2 13.65 78.56 -15.66
N ASN A 3 13.05 77.45 -15.20
CA ASN A 3 11.60 77.33 -14.88
C ASN A 3 10.76 77.05 -16.14
N PHE A 4 9.71 76.24 -16.20
CA PHE A 4 8.86 75.54 -15.23
C PHE A 4 8.06 74.48 -16.02
N TRP A 5 7.48 73.55 -15.29
CA TRP A 5 6.65 72.44 -15.75
C TRP A 5 5.36 72.85 -16.49
N PHE A 6 4.86 71.96 -17.36
CA PHE A 6 3.45 71.56 -17.35
C PHE A 6 3.31 70.07 -17.71
N ALA A 7 2.67 69.33 -16.81
CA ALA A 7 2.36 67.93 -16.93
C ALA A 7 1.16 67.71 -17.87
N ALA A 8 1.22 66.68 -18.71
CA ALA A 8 0.04 66.05 -19.28
C ALA A 8 0.03 64.58 -18.81
N PHE A 9 -0.89 64.31 -17.89
CA PHE A 9 -1.20 63.00 -17.36
C PHE A 9 -1.95 62.20 -18.44
N ALA A 10 -1.30 61.20 -19.04
CA ALA A 10 -1.99 60.17 -19.81
C ALA A 10 -1.74 58.84 -19.09
N ALA A 11 -2.77 58.41 -18.35
CA ALA A 11 -2.81 57.13 -17.68
C ALA A 11 -2.77 56.00 -18.73
N LEU A 12 -1.65 55.28 -18.78
CA LEU A 12 -1.58 53.98 -19.43
C LEU A 12 -1.40 52.93 -18.33
N VAL A 13 -2.50 52.21 -18.13
CA VAL A 13 -2.69 51.14 -17.17
C VAL A 13 -1.58 50.09 -17.36
N LEU A 14 -0.77 49.92 -16.33
CA LEU A 14 0.06 48.73 -16.14
C LEU A 14 -0.87 47.53 -15.95
N VAL A 15 -1.09 46.74 -17.00
CA VAL A 15 -1.50 45.35 -16.83
C VAL A 15 -0.22 44.56 -16.62
N GLY A 16 0.23 44.51 -15.37
CA GLY A 16 1.14 43.46 -14.92
C GLY A 16 0.43 42.13 -15.10
N CYS A 17 0.79 41.39 -16.13
CA CYS A 17 0.57 39.96 -16.11
C CYS A 17 1.67 39.41 -15.21
N GLU A 18 1.43 39.42 -13.89
CA GLU A 18 2.12 38.47 -13.03
C GLU A 18 1.82 37.10 -13.63
N ALA A 19 2.81 36.52 -14.29
CA ALA A 19 2.80 35.09 -14.56
C ALA A 19 2.85 34.44 -13.18
N THR A 20 1.68 34.21 -12.59
CA THR A 20 1.51 33.23 -11.53
C THR A 20 1.94 31.92 -12.16
N PHE A 21 3.20 31.55 -11.97
CA PHE A 21 3.66 30.19 -12.09
C PHE A 21 2.96 29.41 -10.98
N VAL A 22 1.69 29.09 -11.22
CA VAL A 22 1.05 27.96 -10.58
C VAL A 22 1.66 26.79 -11.32
N ASP A 23 2.65 26.14 -10.70
CA ASP A 23 2.98 24.78 -11.09
C ASP A 23 1.64 24.04 -11.21
N PRO A 24 1.35 23.40 -12.36
CA PRO A 24 0.11 22.65 -12.48
C PRO A 24 0.02 21.75 -11.25
N PRO A 25 -1.09 21.75 -10.51
CA PRO A 25 -1.23 20.83 -9.40
C PRO A 25 -0.86 19.46 -9.96
N ALA A 26 0.15 18.81 -9.35
CA ALA A 26 0.57 17.48 -9.76
C ALA A 26 -0.74 16.70 -9.99
N PRO A 27 -0.94 16.08 -11.17
CA PRO A 27 -2.22 15.50 -11.51
C PRO A 27 -2.61 14.61 -10.34
N MET A 28 -3.66 15.00 -9.60
CA MET A 28 -4.28 14.10 -8.64
C MET A 28 -4.44 12.81 -9.41
N GLU A 29 -3.84 11.71 -8.93
CA GLU A 29 -4.08 10.40 -9.54
C GLU A 29 -5.58 10.34 -9.78
N GLU A 30 -6.01 10.26 -11.04
CA GLU A 30 -7.43 10.54 -11.40
C GLU A 30 -8.39 9.49 -10.82
N ARG A 31 -7.84 8.51 -10.09
CA ARG A 31 -8.49 7.44 -9.34
C ARG A 31 -9.12 7.99 -8.09
N ASN A 32 -10.39 7.65 -7.92
CA ASN A 32 -11.23 8.11 -6.82
C ASN A 32 -11.74 6.96 -5.96
N ILE A 33 -11.33 5.72 -6.23
CA ILE A 33 -11.45 4.62 -5.29
C ILE A 33 -10.08 4.41 -4.64
N VAL A 34 -10.05 4.45 -3.31
CA VAL A 34 -8.81 4.41 -2.53
C VAL A 34 -8.94 3.33 -1.46
N LEU A 35 -8.01 2.36 -1.45
CA LEU A 35 -7.84 1.49 -0.29
C LEU A 35 -7.01 2.24 0.75
N ARG A 36 -7.50 2.26 2.00
CA ARG A 36 -6.81 2.87 3.15
C ARG A 36 -6.42 1.79 4.14
N HIS A 37 -5.17 1.38 4.14
CA HIS A 37 -4.67 0.39 5.08
C HIS A 37 -4.14 1.03 6.35
N PHE A 38 -4.48 0.44 7.48
CA PHE A 38 -3.92 0.76 8.78
C PHE A 38 -3.36 -0.51 9.41
N PHE A 39 -2.07 -0.49 9.75
CA PHE A 39 -1.36 -1.65 10.26
C PHE A 39 -1.35 -1.62 11.78
N TYR A 40 -1.90 -2.66 12.40
CA TYR A 40 -2.04 -2.77 13.85
C TYR A 40 -1.28 -3.97 14.39
N PHE A 41 -0.72 -3.81 15.58
CA PHE A 41 -0.25 -4.90 16.41
C PHE A 41 -0.93 -4.79 17.78
N LYS A 42 -1.73 -5.81 18.16
CA LYS A 42 -2.49 -5.84 19.43
C LYS A 42 -3.29 -4.54 19.67
N ASN A 43 -4.06 -4.13 18.66
CA ASN A 43 -4.91 -2.93 18.66
C ASN A 43 -4.17 -1.58 18.77
N LYS A 44 -2.84 -1.57 18.68
CA LYS A 44 -2.05 -0.33 18.52
C LYS A 44 -1.58 -0.19 17.08
N LEU A 45 -1.66 1.02 16.54
CA LEU A 45 -1.10 1.32 15.22
C LEU A 45 0.42 1.09 15.29
N ILE A 46 0.97 0.44 14.28
CA ILE A 46 2.41 0.20 14.22
C ILE A 46 3.13 1.52 14.00
N ASP A 47 4.06 1.83 14.90
CA ASP A 47 5.08 2.87 14.76
C ASP A 47 6.46 2.22 14.83
N THR A 48 7.37 2.65 13.95
CA THR A 48 8.78 2.21 13.90
C THR A 48 9.56 2.42 15.20
N ASN A 49 9.05 3.23 16.13
CA ASN A 49 9.66 3.48 17.43
C ASN A 49 9.12 2.60 18.56
N GLU A 50 7.95 1.99 18.36
CA GLU A 50 7.28 1.18 19.38
C GLU A 50 7.85 -0.23 19.46
N VAL A 51 7.90 -0.76 20.68
CA VAL A 51 8.28 -2.13 20.96
C VAL A 51 7.04 -2.91 21.35
N PHE A 52 6.82 -4.02 20.66
CA PHE A 52 5.75 -4.96 20.93
C PHE A 52 6.31 -6.27 21.48
N ALA A 53 5.50 -7.05 22.18
CA ALA A 53 5.87 -8.39 22.63
C ALA A 53 4.96 -9.42 21.97
N LEU A 54 5.51 -10.53 21.50
CA LEU A 54 4.73 -11.69 21.05
C LEU A 54 4.03 -12.36 22.25
N ASP A 55 2.79 -12.84 22.07
CA ASP A 55 1.97 -13.36 23.17
C ASP A 55 2.55 -14.62 23.82
N LEU A 56 3.15 -15.52 23.03
CA LEU A 56 3.58 -16.83 23.52
C LEU A 56 4.99 -16.83 24.11
N SER A 57 5.94 -16.19 23.45
CA SER A 57 7.36 -16.21 23.85
C SER A 57 7.81 -14.97 24.62
N GLY A 58 7.02 -13.90 24.58
CA GLY A 58 7.43 -12.59 25.07
C GLY A 58 8.48 -11.90 24.19
N THR A 59 8.97 -12.54 23.11
CA THR A 59 9.96 -11.96 22.19
C THR A 59 9.56 -10.54 21.83
N GLN A 60 10.48 -9.60 22.08
CA GLN A 60 10.25 -8.20 21.84
C GLN A 60 10.59 -7.88 20.39
N ILE A 61 9.67 -7.24 19.69
CA ILE A 61 9.81 -6.87 18.29
C ILE A 61 9.56 -5.37 18.09
N ARG A 62 10.26 -4.81 17.11
CA ARG A 62 10.05 -3.45 16.59
C ARG A 62 10.00 -3.53 15.09
N PHE A 63 8.91 -3.07 14.49
CA PHE A 63 8.74 -3.12 13.05
C PHE A 63 9.59 -2.05 12.37
N LYS A 64 10.29 -2.43 11.31
CA LYS A 64 10.87 -1.50 10.35
C LYS A 64 9.82 -1.17 9.30
N ASN A 65 9.16 -2.19 8.77
CA ASN A 65 8.15 -2.04 7.75
C ASN A 65 7.29 -3.31 7.65
N VAL A 66 6.02 -3.12 7.29
CA VAL A 66 5.10 -4.18 6.88
C VAL A 66 4.51 -3.75 5.56
N GLU A 67 4.77 -4.50 4.50
CA GLU A 67 4.33 -4.18 3.13
C GLU A 67 3.52 -5.31 2.52
N ILE A 68 2.49 -4.94 1.76
CA ILE A 68 1.66 -5.87 1.01
C ILE A 68 1.57 -5.38 -0.44
N GLY A 69 1.92 -6.26 -1.38
CA GLY A 69 1.71 -6.08 -2.81
C GLY A 69 0.28 -6.46 -3.19
N MET A 70 -0.35 -5.62 -4.00
CA MET A 70 -1.74 -5.79 -4.40
C MET A 70 -1.90 -5.45 -5.89
N GLY A 71 -2.95 -6.02 -6.48
CA GLY A 71 -3.31 -5.75 -7.87
C GLY A 71 -4.72 -6.23 -8.19
N PHE A 72 -5.01 -6.35 -9.48
CA PHE A 72 -6.25 -6.95 -10.00
C PHE A 72 -7.51 -6.35 -9.39
N TYR A 73 -7.60 -5.01 -9.32
CA TYR A 73 -8.83 -4.39 -8.86
C TYR A 73 -9.89 -4.36 -9.97
N HIS A 74 -11.13 -4.71 -9.62
CA HIS A 74 -12.30 -4.42 -10.45
C HIS A 74 -13.57 -4.23 -9.62
N PHE A 75 -14.59 -3.63 -10.22
CA PHE A 75 -15.90 -3.45 -9.61
C PHE A 75 -17.00 -4.06 -10.49
N GLU A 76 -17.85 -4.88 -9.88
CA GLU A 76 -19.04 -5.47 -10.50
C GLU A 76 -20.27 -4.81 -9.91
N ASN A 77 -21.18 -4.33 -10.76
CA ASN A 77 -22.43 -3.75 -10.32
C ASN A 77 -23.39 -4.83 -9.75
N HIS A 78 -24.54 -4.41 -9.21
CA HIS A 78 -25.57 -5.31 -8.68
C HIS A 78 -26.17 -6.32 -9.70
N LEU A 79 -25.94 -6.13 -10.99
CA LEU A 79 -26.34 -7.05 -12.07
C LEU A 79 -25.21 -8.03 -12.45
N GLY A 80 -24.02 -7.90 -11.84
CA GLY A 80 -22.84 -8.68 -12.18
C GLY A 80 -22.06 -8.13 -13.38
N ASP A 81 -22.47 -6.99 -13.94
CA ASP A 81 -21.70 -6.37 -15.02
C ASP A 81 -20.49 -5.65 -14.43
N THR A 82 -19.31 -5.98 -14.94
CA THR A 82 -18.10 -5.23 -14.63
C THR A 82 -18.25 -3.79 -15.13
N VAL A 83 -18.17 -2.83 -14.22
CA VAL A 83 -18.15 -1.41 -14.61
C VAL A 83 -16.73 -1.08 -15.01
N PHE A 84 -16.45 -1.23 -16.31
CA PHE A 84 -15.16 -0.86 -16.87
C PHE A 84 -14.95 0.66 -16.81
N PRO A 85 -13.71 1.12 -16.61
CA PRO A 85 -13.42 2.52 -16.42
C PRO A 85 -13.48 3.28 -17.75
N VAL A 86 -13.58 4.60 -17.66
CA VAL A 86 -13.56 5.49 -18.83
C VAL A 86 -12.15 5.45 -19.45
N LYS A 87 -12.04 4.97 -20.70
CA LYS A 87 -10.89 5.01 -21.62
C LYS A 87 -9.53 5.33 -20.97
N GLY A 88 -8.72 4.30 -20.71
CA GLY A 88 -7.32 4.42 -20.27
C GLY A 88 -6.95 3.44 -19.16
N ASP A 89 -7.87 3.18 -18.23
CA ASP A 89 -7.69 2.19 -17.14
C ASP A 89 -8.10 0.76 -17.58
N SER A 90 -8.40 0.53 -18.86
CA SER A 90 -8.85 -0.77 -19.39
C SER A 90 -7.71 -1.73 -19.75
N SER A 91 -6.46 -1.37 -19.44
CA SER A 91 -5.28 -2.21 -19.69
C SER A 91 -4.24 -2.15 -18.57
N ASP A 92 -4.26 -1.08 -17.77
CA ASP A 92 -3.21 -0.85 -16.78
C ASP A 92 -3.72 -1.31 -15.42
N PHE A 93 -3.57 -2.61 -15.21
CA PHE A 93 -3.58 -3.23 -13.89
C PHE A 93 -2.58 -2.52 -13.01
N VAL A 94 -3.05 -1.74 -12.04
CA VAL A 94 -2.10 -1.02 -11.20
C VAL A 94 -1.64 -1.94 -10.11
N LEU A 95 -0.46 -2.52 -10.34
CA LEU A 95 0.35 -3.03 -9.26
C LEU A 95 0.58 -1.89 -8.28
N THR A 96 0.29 -2.16 -7.03
CA THR A 96 0.43 -1.16 -5.99
C THR A 96 0.78 -1.83 -4.69
N THR A 97 1.25 -1.03 -3.74
CA THR A 97 1.72 -1.53 -2.46
C THR A 97 1.14 -0.69 -1.35
N THR A 98 0.91 -1.31 -0.21
CA THR A 98 0.59 -0.61 1.02
C THR A 98 1.68 -0.88 2.06
N SER A 99 2.00 0.12 2.88
CA SER A 99 3.11 0.05 3.85
C SER A 99 2.76 0.69 5.18
N SER A 100 3.23 0.10 6.28
CA SER A 100 3.16 0.72 7.61
C SER A 100 4.02 1.98 7.75
N LEU A 101 5.01 2.18 6.88
CA LEU A 101 5.96 3.31 6.95
C LEU A 101 5.68 4.37 5.87
N PHE A 102 5.40 3.94 4.64
CA PHE A 102 5.28 4.84 3.48
C PHE A 102 3.84 5.26 3.18
N GLY A 103 2.90 4.85 4.04
CA GLY A 103 1.49 5.19 3.94
C GLY A 103 0.64 4.05 3.38
N GLY A 104 -0.62 3.99 3.84
CA GLY A 104 -1.60 3.01 3.41
C GLY A 104 -2.63 3.56 2.43
N TYR A 105 -2.39 4.71 1.80
CA TYR A 105 -3.32 5.33 0.86
C TYR A 105 -3.01 4.86 -0.55
N THR A 106 -3.91 4.07 -1.12
CA THR A 106 -3.66 3.36 -2.36
C THR A 106 -4.78 3.64 -3.36
N PRO A 107 -4.64 4.63 -4.26
CA PRO A 107 -5.63 4.89 -5.31
C PRO A 107 -5.57 3.78 -6.36
N ILE A 108 -6.66 3.03 -6.46
CA ILE A 108 -6.72 1.75 -7.17
C ILE A 108 -7.63 1.77 -8.40
N TYR A 109 -8.57 2.72 -8.48
CA TYR A 109 -9.51 2.75 -9.59
C TYR A 109 -10.20 4.09 -9.78
N LYS A 110 -10.62 4.36 -11.03
CA LYS A 110 -11.44 5.51 -11.38
C LYS A 110 -12.84 5.08 -11.81
N ILE A 111 -13.84 5.56 -11.07
CA ILE A 111 -15.26 5.38 -11.40
C ILE A 111 -15.89 6.75 -11.72
N PRO A 112 -16.76 6.87 -12.73
CA PRO A 112 -17.50 8.10 -12.97
C PRO A 112 -18.31 8.59 -11.76
N THR A 113 -18.71 9.86 -11.78
CA THR A 113 -19.66 10.37 -10.77
C THR A 113 -21.00 9.65 -10.91
N GLY A 114 -21.54 9.16 -9.80
CA GLY A 114 -22.76 8.35 -9.80
C GLY A 114 -22.98 7.62 -8.48
N THR A 115 -24.11 6.95 -8.37
CA THR A 115 -24.42 6.05 -7.26
C THR A 115 -24.28 4.62 -7.74
N TYR A 116 -23.53 3.83 -6.97
CA TYR A 116 -23.16 2.47 -7.29
C TYR A 116 -23.58 1.54 -6.15
N SER A 117 -24.02 0.35 -6.53
CA SER A 117 -24.28 -0.77 -5.64
C SER A 117 -23.70 -2.00 -6.31
N GLY A 118 -22.86 -2.75 -5.60
CA GLY A 118 -22.12 -3.85 -6.20
C GLY A 118 -21.02 -4.37 -5.31
N ARG A 119 -20.02 -5.00 -5.93
CA ARG A 119 -18.92 -5.68 -5.27
C ARG A 119 -17.58 -5.23 -5.84
N HIS A 120 -16.69 -4.86 -4.94
CA HIS A 120 -15.29 -4.61 -5.22
C HIS A 120 -14.51 -5.91 -5.13
N PHE A 121 -13.51 -6.06 -5.99
CA PHE A 121 -12.56 -7.15 -5.97
C PHE A 121 -11.15 -6.57 -6.04
N TRP A 122 -10.21 -7.18 -5.33
CA TRP A 122 -8.78 -6.93 -5.48
C TRP A 122 -8.00 -8.14 -5.00
N ARG A 123 -6.72 -8.20 -5.38
CA ARG A 123 -5.86 -9.33 -5.05
C ARG A 123 -4.73 -8.90 -4.12
N ILE A 124 -4.41 -9.75 -3.15
CA ILE A 124 -3.10 -9.75 -2.46
C ILE A 124 -2.16 -10.67 -3.23
N GLY A 125 -0.98 -10.16 -3.55
CA GLY A 125 -0.09 -10.73 -4.55
C GLY A 125 -0.47 -10.30 -5.97
N LEU A 126 0.35 -10.73 -6.92
CA LEU A 126 0.26 -10.37 -8.33
C LEU A 126 -0.14 -11.59 -9.16
N ASP A 127 -0.81 -11.40 -10.29
CA ASP A 127 -0.91 -12.50 -11.27
C ASP A 127 0.42 -12.72 -12.01
N SER A 128 0.49 -13.81 -12.77
CA SER A 128 1.70 -14.20 -13.50
C SER A 128 2.17 -13.16 -14.51
N ALA A 129 1.25 -12.46 -15.18
CA ALA A 129 1.60 -11.42 -16.15
C ALA A 129 2.23 -10.20 -15.46
N GLN A 130 1.64 -9.76 -14.35
CA GLN A 130 2.15 -8.65 -13.54
C GLN A 130 3.44 -9.03 -12.81
N ASN A 131 3.53 -10.25 -12.30
CA ASN A 131 4.72 -10.75 -11.62
C ASN A 131 5.92 -10.87 -12.58
N ALA A 132 5.66 -11.00 -13.89
CA ALA A 132 6.69 -11.02 -14.92
C ALA A 132 7.20 -9.63 -15.33
N ILE A 133 6.61 -8.53 -14.85
CA ILE A 133 7.07 -7.17 -15.17
C ILE A 133 8.49 -6.98 -14.64
N PRO A 134 9.48 -6.64 -15.48
CA PRO A 134 10.84 -6.40 -15.03
C PRO A 134 10.94 -5.25 -14.03
N THR A 135 11.80 -5.39 -13.02
CA THR A 135 11.96 -4.40 -11.94
C THR A 135 12.45 -3.03 -12.45
N ASN A 136 13.22 -3.01 -13.53
CA ASN A 136 13.68 -1.78 -14.20
C ASN A 136 12.60 -1.08 -15.04
N SER A 137 11.40 -1.66 -15.17
CA SER A 137 10.26 -1.02 -15.82
C SER A 137 9.63 0.05 -14.93
N TRP A 138 9.89 0.01 -13.62
CA TRP A 138 9.36 0.96 -12.67
C TRP A 138 10.28 2.17 -12.50
N SER A 139 9.69 3.34 -12.20
CA SER A 139 10.49 4.47 -11.75
C SER A 139 11.25 4.11 -10.47
N PRO A 140 12.43 4.73 -10.20
CA PRO A 140 13.20 4.44 -8.98
C PRO A 140 12.40 4.61 -7.68
N GLU A 141 11.46 5.55 -7.67
CA GLU A 141 10.61 5.88 -6.52
C GLU A 141 9.44 4.91 -6.34
N SER A 142 9.19 4.04 -7.33
CA SER A 142 8.09 3.08 -7.28
C SER A 142 8.21 2.17 -6.07
N ALA A 143 7.10 2.03 -5.36
CA ALA A 143 7.01 1.14 -4.23
C ALA A 143 7.20 -0.34 -4.61
N MET A 144 6.99 -0.70 -5.88
CA MET A 144 7.25 -2.03 -6.40
C MET A 144 8.71 -2.45 -6.26
N ASN A 145 9.64 -1.50 -6.28
CA ASN A 145 11.07 -1.79 -6.11
C ASN A 145 11.40 -2.35 -4.72
N ARG A 146 10.56 -2.09 -3.70
CA ARG A 146 10.75 -2.63 -2.35
C ARG A 146 10.23 -4.07 -2.21
N LEU A 147 9.26 -4.44 -3.04
CA LEU A 147 8.74 -5.80 -3.11
C LEU A 147 9.52 -6.70 -4.08
N ALA A 148 10.36 -6.12 -4.94
CA ALA A 148 11.18 -6.85 -5.91
C ALA A 148 12.02 -7.96 -5.26
N ARG A 149 12.05 -9.14 -5.89
CA ARG A 149 12.87 -10.27 -5.47
C ARG A 149 14.18 -10.30 -6.27
N PRO A 150 15.31 -10.71 -5.66
CA PRO A 150 16.60 -10.79 -6.36
C PRO A 150 16.60 -11.71 -7.58
N ASN A 151 15.79 -12.77 -7.54
CA ASN A 151 15.72 -13.78 -8.59
C ASN A 151 14.59 -13.50 -9.61
N GLY A 152 14.03 -12.29 -9.60
CA GLY A 152 12.87 -11.90 -10.42
C GLY A 152 11.53 -12.08 -9.70
N GLY A 153 10.52 -11.34 -10.16
CA GLY A 153 9.20 -11.28 -9.54
C GLY A 153 9.14 -10.41 -8.27
N TYR A 154 8.02 -10.50 -7.56
CA TYR A 154 7.72 -9.65 -6.41
C TYR A 154 7.18 -10.46 -5.22
N ASN A 155 7.38 -9.92 -4.03
CA ASN A 155 6.75 -10.40 -2.80
C ASN A 155 5.31 -9.89 -2.70
N ALA A 156 4.38 -10.78 -2.36
CA ALA A 156 3.03 -10.41 -1.97
C ALA A 156 3.01 -9.77 -0.57
N VAL A 157 3.87 -10.24 0.34
CA VAL A 157 3.98 -9.73 1.71
C VAL A 157 5.45 -9.65 2.12
N VAL A 158 5.84 -8.55 2.75
CA VAL A 158 7.15 -8.36 3.39
C VAL A 158 6.94 -7.82 4.80
N ILE A 159 7.48 -8.52 5.80
CA ILE A 159 7.50 -8.07 7.20
C ILE A 159 8.96 -7.99 7.61
N GLU A 160 9.43 -6.81 7.98
CA GLU A 160 10.80 -6.60 8.43
C GLU A 160 10.85 -5.79 9.71
N GLY A 161 11.86 -6.07 10.54
CA GLY A 161 12.05 -5.38 11.79
C GLY A 161 13.26 -5.87 12.56
N TRP A 162 13.21 -5.62 13.86
CA TRP A 162 14.20 -6.09 14.80
C TRP A 162 13.55 -6.81 15.95
N TRP A 163 14.23 -7.81 16.49
CA TRP A 163 13.80 -8.59 17.64
C TRP A 163 14.88 -8.62 18.74
N LYS A 164 14.47 -8.97 19.97
CA LYS A 164 15.36 -9.42 21.05
C LYS A 164 14.60 -10.33 22.01
N LEU A 165 15.33 -11.18 22.75
CA LEU A 165 14.75 -11.96 23.83
C LEU A 165 14.38 -11.05 25.02
N PRO A 166 13.35 -11.40 25.80
CA PRO A 166 13.03 -10.68 27.04
C PRO A 166 14.18 -10.69 28.07
N SER A 167 14.96 -11.77 28.07
CA SER A 167 16.12 -11.94 28.96
C SER A 167 17.35 -11.14 28.52
N ASP A 168 17.33 -10.55 27.31
CA ASP A 168 18.43 -9.74 26.81
C ASP A 168 18.37 -8.31 27.38
N THR A 169 19.21 -8.08 28.39
CA THR A 169 19.39 -6.80 29.09
C THR A 169 20.52 -5.96 28.52
N THR A 170 21.23 -6.44 27.49
CA THR A 170 22.40 -5.72 26.93
C THR A 170 22.01 -4.46 26.16
N ARG A 171 20.76 -4.41 25.67
CA ARG A 171 20.19 -3.27 24.95
C ARG A 171 18.72 -3.10 25.31
N ASP A 172 18.27 -1.85 25.45
CA ASP A 172 16.88 -1.56 25.80
C ASP A 172 15.90 -1.91 24.67
N LYS A 173 16.30 -1.72 23.41
CA LYS A 173 15.45 -1.94 22.24
C LYS A 173 15.86 -3.17 21.42
N PRO A 174 14.90 -3.83 20.74
CA PRO A 174 15.17 -4.86 19.74
C PRO A 174 16.20 -4.40 18.70
N TYR A 175 17.16 -5.27 18.37
CA TYR A 175 18.30 -4.92 17.51
C TYR A 175 18.73 -6.03 16.55
N LYS A 176 18.32 -7.28 16.77
CA LYS A 176 18.62 -8.38 15.84
C LYS A 176 17.64 -8.31 14.67
N PRO A 177 18.06 -8.23 13.42
CA PRO A 177 17.12 -8.09 12.30
C PRO A 177 16.29 -9.37 12.14
N PHE A 178 15.07 -9.22 11.63
CA PHE A 178 14.30 -10.32 11.06
C PHE A 178 13.60 -9.87 9.77
N LYS A 179 13.34 -10.81 8.86
CA LYS A 179 12.64 -10.57 7.61
C LYS A 179 11.85 -11.79 7.18
N TYR A 180 10.53 -11.62 7.03
CA TYR A 180 9.62 -12.63 6.50
C TYR A 180 9.07 -12.16 5.16
N THR A 181 9.22 -12.99 4.13
CA THR A 181 8.75 -12.74 2.78
C THR A 181 7.83 -13.85 2.30
N ILE A 182 6.80 -13.47 1.57
CA ILE A 182 5.91 -14.39 0.84
C ILE A 182 5.91 -13.95 -0.61
N SER A 183 6.33 -14.82 -1.51
CA SER A 183 6.33 -14.55 -2.95
C SER A 183 4.91 -14.39 -3.51
N SER A 184 4.73 -13.54 -4.52
CA SER A 184 3.46 -13.44 -5.27
C SER A 184 3.13 -14.70 -6.06
N GLU A 185 4.15 -15.50 -6.41
CA GLU A 185 3.96 -16.80 -7.04
C GLU A 185 3.34 -17.82 -6.08
N ALA A 186 3.71 -17.77 -4.79
CA ALA A 186 3.10 -18.62 -3.77
C ALA A 186 1.71 -18.13 -3.33
N LEU A 187 1.52 -16.80 -3.22
CA LEU A 187 0.34 -16.22 -2.59
C LEU A 187 -0.39 -15.29 -3.56
N ASN A 188 -1.58 -15.73 -3.94
CA ASN A 188 -2.49 -15.00 -4.83
C ASN A 188 -3.91 -15.13 -4.28
N GLU A 189 -4.31 -14.18 -3.45
CA GLU A 189 -5.60 -14.19 -2.76
C GLU A 189 -6.52 -13.11 -3.33
N LEU A 190 -7.62 -13.53 -3.96
CA LEU A 190 -8.69 -12.63 -4.36
C LEU A 190 -9.57 -12.31 -3.15
N LEU A 191 -9.75 -11.03 -2.87
CA LEU A 191 -10.59 -10.49 -1.82
C LEU A 191 -11.75 -9.73 -2.45
N ASP A 192 -12.90 -9.77 -1.78
CA ASP A 192 -14.09 -9.06 -2.24
C ASP A 192 -14.81 -8.31 -1.11
N TYR A 193 -15.51 -7.25 -1.51
CA TYR A 193 -16.29 -6.41 -0.59
C TYR A 193 -17.53 -5.86 -1.28
N GLN A 194 -18.71 -6.18 -0.74
CA GLN A 194 -19.98 -5.65 -1.23
C GLN A 194 -20.32 -4.33 -0.54
N SER A 195 -20.65 -3.31 -1.33
CA SER A 195 -20.93 -1.97 -0.82
C SER A 195 -21.95 -1.21 -1.69
N GLN A 196 -22.49 -0.14 -1.10
CA GLN A 196 -23.23 0.90 -1.80
C GLN A 196 -22.56 2.24 -1.52
N PHE A 197 -22.26 3.01 -2.57
CA PHE A 197 -21.53 4.25 -2.43
C PHE A 197 -21.92 5.26 -3.51
N THR A 198 -21.62 6.53 -3.25
CA THR A 198 -21.80 7.60 -4.21
C THR A 198 -20.45 8.25 -4.49
N VAL A 199 -20.04 8.21 -5.75
CA VAL A 199 -18.89 8.96 -6.24
C VAL A 199 -19.34 10.39 -6.49
N ARG A 200 -18.68 11.36 -5.87
CA ARG A 200 -18.91 12.79 -6.08
C ARG A 200 -17.67 13.41 -6.73
N LYS A 201 -17.86 14.44 -7.55
CA LYS A 201 -16.75 15.19 -8.16
C LYS A 201 -15.79 15.69 -7.08
N GLY A 202 -14.50 15.36 -7.23
CA GLY A 202 -13.44 15.78 -6.31
C GLY A 202 -13.45 15.11 -4.94
N ARG A 203 -14.14 13.97 -4.77
CA ARG A 203 -14.10 13.19 -3.54
C ARG A 203 -13.75 11.73 -3.80
N ASP A 204 -12.93 11.20 -2.92
CA ASP A 204 -12.55 9.79 -2.93
C ASP A 204 -13.57 8.94 -2.17
N VAL A 205 -13.82 7.75 -2.70
CA VAL A 205 -14.47 6.63 -2.03
C VAL A 205 -13.37 5.84 -1.35
N ASN A 206 -13.39 5.83 -0.02
CA ASN A 206 -12.36 5.20 0.78
C ASN A 206 -12.86 3.86 1.30
N ILE A 207 -12.15 2.79 0.97
CA ILE A 207 -12.36 1.46 1.55
C ILE A 207 -11.30 1.29 2.63
N ILE A 208 -11.74 1.29 3.89
CA ILE A 208 -10.83 1.20 5.04
C ILE A 208 -10.49 -0.27 5.28
N VAL A 209 -9.21 -0.56 5.43
CA VAL A 209 -8.67 -1.88 5.69
C VAL A 209 -7.80 -1.82 6.94
N LEU A 210 -8.07 -2.71 7.89
CA LEU A 210 -7.25 -2.94 9.07
C LEU A 210 -6.41 -4.20 8.83
N VAL A 211 -5.10 -4.09 9.02
CA VAL A 211 -4.17 -5.21 8.91
C VAL A 211 -3.64 -5.53 10.31
N LYS A 212 -4.11 -6.65 10.90
CA LYS A 212 -3.68 -7.12 12.22
C LYS A 212 -2.41 -7.95 12.10
N VAL A 213 -1.25 -7.29 12.16
CA VAL A 213 0.07 -7.91 11.95
C VAL A 213 0.40 -8.96 13.02
N ASN A 214 -0.15 -8.84 14.23
CA ASN A 214 0.01 -9.89 15.25
C ASN A 214 -0.61 -11.24 14.81
N LEU A 215 -1.64 -11.22 13.96
CA LEU A 215 -2.23 -12.44 13.41
C LEU A 215 -1.37 -12.98 12.25
N LEU A 216 -0.74 -12.10 11.45
CA LEU A 216 0.22 -12.51 10.40
C LEU A 216 1.41 -13.29 10.98
N LEU A 217 1.85 -12.89 12.18
CA LEU A 217 2.97 -13.50 12.91
C LEU A 217 2.56 -14.65 13.84
N GLU A 218 1.30 -15.10 13.80
CA GLU A 218 0.84 -16.21 14.63
C GLU A 218 1.59 -17.50 14.25
N GLY A 219 2.36 -18.05 15.20
CA GLY A 219 3.22 -19.22 14.97
C GLY A 219 4.60 -18.91 14.36
N ALA A 220 4.95 -17.64 14.15
CA ALA A 220 6.26 -17.22 13.65
C ALA A 220 6.98 -16.34 14.69
N ASP A 221 7.99 -16.93 15.37
CA ASP A 221 8.83 -16.22 16.32
C ASP A 221 10.22 -15.95 15.72
N PRO A 222 10.64 -14.67 15.59
CA PRO A 222 11.95 -14.33 15.05
C PRO A 222 13.11 -14.77 15.96
N ALA A 223 12.85 -15.12 17.22
CA ALA A 223 13.85 -15.73 18.09
C ALA A 223 14.17 -17.19 17.74
N VAL A 224 13.26 -17.87 17.02
CA VAL A 224 13.45 -19.25 16.56
C VAL A 224 13.94 -19.25 15.11
N VAL A 225 13.29 -18.47 14.24
CA VAL A 225 13.68 -18.30 12.83
C VAL A 225 13.51 -16.83 12.44
N ASP A 226 14.61 -16.13 12.19
CA ASP A 226 14.62 -14.69 11.88
C ASP A 226 14.50 -14.39 10.37
N ALA A 227 14.70 -15.39 9.51
CA ALA A 227 14.54 -15.27 8.06
C ALA A 227 13.60 -16.35 7.54
N VAL A 228 12.46 -15.94 6.98
CA VAL A 228 11.48 -16.83 6.34
C VAL A 228 11.25 -16.34 4.92
N ASP A 229 11.36 -17.24 3.95
CA ASP A 229 11.08 -16.94 2.55
C ASP A 229 10.15 -18.00 1.95
N VAL A 230 8.85 -17.71 1.96
CA VAL A 230 7.81 -18.59 1.40
C VAL A 230 7.77 -18.39 -0.11
N ASP A 231 8.46 -19.27 -0.81
CA ASP A 231 8.59 -19.30 -2.26
C ASP A 231 8.53 -20.74 -2.76
N PRO A 232 7.87 -21.04 -3.90
CA PRO A 232 7.80 -22.40 -4.44
C PRO A 232 9.18 -23.04 -4.66
N SER A 233 10.22 -22.26 -4.92
CA SER A 233 11.60 -22.75 -5.06
C SER A 233 12.29 -23.02 -3.72
N ASN A 234 11.68 -22.65 -2.59
CA ASN A 234 12.22 -22.82 -1.25
C ASN A 234 11.49 -23.92 -0.47
N PRO A 235 11.93 -25.18 -0.56
CA PRO A 235 11.22 -26.31 0.04
C PRO A 235 11.20 -26.28 1.58
N LEU A 236 12.06 -25.49 2.22
CA LEU A 236 12.10 -25.38 3.68
C LEU A 236 10.91 -24.60 4.23
N PHE A 237 10.54 -23.50 3.57
CA PHE A 237 9.49 -22.58 4.05
C PHE A 237 8.21 -22.64 3.24
N PHE A 238 8.23 -23.15 2.00
CA PHE A 238 7.02 -23.33 1.21
C PHE A 238 5.90 -24.11 1.92
N PRO A 239 6.19 -25.17 2.72
CA PRO A 239 5.17 -25.86 3.49
C PRO A 239 4.43 -25.00 4.52
N LEU A 240 4.94 -23.82 4.87
CA LEU A 240 4.28 -22.85 5.77
C LEU A 240 3.19 -22.02 5.08
N LEU A 241 3.12 -22.03 3.74
CA LEU A 241 2.19 -21.23 2.96
C LEU A 241 0.72 -21.36 3.42
N PRO A 242 0.17 -22.57 3.67
CA PRO A 242 -1.22 -22.68 4.11
C PRO A 242 -1.51 -21.94 5.43
N SER A 243 -0.58 -21.99 6.39
CA SER A 243 -0.69 -21.28 7.66
C SER A 243 -0.62 -19.76 7.46
N PHE A 244 0.34 -19.29 6.65
CA PHE A 244 0.43 -17.86 6.31
C PHE A 244 -0.80 -17.33 5.60
N ARG A 245 -1.36 -18.10 4.65
CA ARG A 245 -2.61 -17.76 3.95
C ARG A 245 -3.77 -17.62 4.93
N LEU A 246 -3.94 -18.59 5.83
CA LEU A 246 -4.99 -18.53 6.85
C LEU A 246 -4.82 -17.31 7.77
N ASN A 247 -3.59 -17.04 8.21
CA ASN A 247 -3.26 -15.88 9.03
C ASN A 247 -3.55 -14.56 8.32
N LEU A 248 -3.25 -14.47 7.02
CA LEU A 248 -3.56 -13.31 6.19
C LEU A 248 -5.06 -13.02 6.13
N LEU A 249 -5.87 -14.04 5.86
CA LEU A 249 -7.33 -13.88 5.79
C LEU A 249 -7.94 -13.47 7.12
N LYS A 250 -7.37 -13.89 8.26
CA LYS A 250 -7.77 -13.41 9.59
C LYS A 250 -7.31 -11.97 9.85
N ALA A 251 -6.11 -11.64 9.39
CA ALA A 251 -5.44 -10.36 9.65
C ALA A 251 -6.01 -9.20 8.84
N TYR A 252 -6.42 -9.46 7.60
CA TYR A 252 -6.87 -8.45 6.65
C TYR A 252 -8.38 -8.23 6.78
N GLN A 253 -8.78 -7.12 7.42
CA GLN A 253 -10.17 -6.84 7.75
C GLN A 253 -10.64 -5.55 7.08
N ILE A 254 -11.66 -5.65 6.23
CA ILE A 254 -12.32 -4.46 5.68
C ILE A 254 -13.26 -3.90 6.76
N GLN A 255 -13.12 -2.61 7.06
CA GLN A 255 -13.96 -1.93 8.02
C GLN A 255 -15.19 -1.35 7.31
N LEU A 256 -16.37 -1.73 7.81
CA LEU A 256 -17.68 -1.27 7.36
C LEU A 256 -18.01 0.14 7.87
#